data_AF-A0A0F9KC90-F1
#
_entry.id   AF-A0A0F9KC90-F1
#
_cell.length_a   1.000
_cell.length_b   1.000
_cell.length_c   1.000
_cell.angle_alpha   90.00
_cell.angle_beta   90.00
_cell.angle_gamma   90.00
#
_symmetry.space_group_name_H-M   'P 1'
#
loop_
_entity.id
_entity.type
_entity.pdbx_description
1 polymer ?
#
loop_
_entity_poly.entity_id
_entity_poly.type
_entity_poly.pdbx_seq_one_letter_code
_entity_poly.pdbx_strand_id
1 'polypeptide(L)'
;KVSLWEKNDYLGGNLKIASLAPHKEETKTIIDYLSYQMKKLKVNIKLNKNATIDSLLNENFDEIIIATGAKPITVDLPGIDGENVVLAVDVINGIEVTGDKVLIVGGGMIGCETAEFLASQGKKVSIIEMLPKIARDIGPTTRWSVTMRINRWGIILHPSSKVIRITKNGVEIEREGDLELIEADTVVIAAGMESNNELVNQLKGKLSNIHVIGDSSQARRMLDAIHEGYALGQKI
;
A
#
# COMPACT_ATOMS: atom_id res chain seq x y z
N LYS A 1 -18.79 12.95 -21.41
CA LYS A 1 -17.47 12.66 -22.03
C LYS A 1 -16.47 12.49 -20.89
N VAL A 2 -15.61 11.46 -20.89
CA VAL A 2 -14.72 11.18 -19.75
C VAL A 2 -13.25 11.35 -20.15
N SER A 3 -12.48 12.04 -19.31
CA SER A 3 -11.02 12.10 -19.38
C SER A 3 -10.44 11.52 -18.09
N LEU A 4 -9.53 10.56 -18.21
CA LEU A 4 -8.80 9.96 -17.09
C LEU A 4 -7.36 10.45 -17.12
N TRP A 5 -6.87 11.04 -16.02
CA TRP A 5 -5.48 11.46 -15.89
C TRP A 5 -4.78 10.57 -14.86
N GLU A 6 -3.63 10.05 -15.24
CA GLU A 6 -2.81 9.17 -14.41
C GLU A 6 -1.37 9.68 -14.44
N LYS A 7 -0.77 9.80 -13.25
CA LYS A 7 0.59 10.34 -13.10
C LYS A 7 1.66 9.38 -13.62
N ASN A 8 1.40 8.08 -13.56
CA ASN A 8 2.31 7.04 -14.03
C ASN A 8 2.14 6.80 -15.55
N ASP A 9 3.05 6.03 -16.12
CA ASP A 9 3.00 5.53 -17.49
C ASP A 9 2.13 4.26 -17.63
N TYR A 10 1.39 3.89 -16.58
CA TYR A 10 0.51 2.73 -16.54
C TYR A 10 -0.75 2.98 -15.71
N LEU A 11 -1.78 2.16 -15.94
CA LEU A 11 -3.02 2.13 -15.14
C LEU A 11 -2.97 1.09 -14.01
N GLY A 12 -3.83 1.25 -13.02
CA GLY A 12 -4.09 0.26 -11.96
C GLY A 12 -3.71 0.72 -10.55
N GLY A 13 -2.92 1.79 -10.40
CA GLY A 13 -2.55 2.33 -9.08
C GLY A 13 -2.01 1.26 -8.13
N ASN A 14 -2.42 1.32 -6.86
CA ASN A 14 -2.00 0.36 -5.82
C ASN A 14 -2.39 -1.09 -6.15
N LEU A 15 -3.44 -1.32 -6.96
CA LEU A 15 -3.82 -2.68 -7.36
C LEU A 15 -2.75 -3.33 -8.23
N LYS A 16 -2.02 -2.55 -9.05
CA LYS A 16 -0.91 -3.08 -9.84
C LYS A 16 0.21 -3.59 -8.93
N ILE A 17 0.59 -2.81 -7.92
CA ILE A 17 1.60 -3.22 -6.94
C ILE A 17 1.11 -4.45 -6.16
N ALA A 18 -0.13 -4.43 -5.69
CA ALA A 18 -0.71 -5.55 -4.95
C ALA A 18 -0.76 -6.85 -5.78
N SER A 19 -0.87 -6.77 -7.11
CA SER A 19 -0.85 -7.94 -8.00
C SER A 19 0.51 -8.62 -8.12
N LEU A 20 1.59 -7.95 -7.69
CA LEU A 20 2.95 -8.51 -7.65
C LEU A 20 3.21 -9.31 -6.37
N ALA A 21 2.37 -9.15 -5.34
CA ALA A 21 2.49 -9.93 -4.12
C ALA A 21 2.13 -11.41 -4.38
N PRO A 22 2.75 -12.36 -3.65
CA PRO A 22 2.50 -13.78 -3.84
C PRO A 22 1.02 -14.15 -3.76
N HIS A 23 0.54 -14.99 -4.70
CA HIS A 23 -0.83 -15.50 -4.76
C HIS A 23 -1.91 -14.45 -5.08
N LYS A 24 -1.52 -13.29 -5.61
CA LYS A 24 -2.42 -12.22 -6.05
C LYS A 24 -2.35 -11.93 -7.55
N GLU A 25 -1.74 -12.79 -8.33
CA GLU A 25 -1.49 -12.60 -9.76
C GLU A 25 -2.79 -12.38 -10.54
N GLU A 26 -3.86 -13.09 -10.15
CA GLU A 26 -5.21 -12.95 -10.76
C GLU A 26 -5.83 -11.56 -10.57
N THR A 27 -5.42 -10.80 -9.55
CA THR A 27 -5.95 -9.45 -9.33
C THR A 27 -5.62 -8.49 -10.48
N LYS A 28 -4.56 -8.80 -11.25
CA LYS A 28 -4.21 -8.07 -12.49
C LYS A 28 -5.32 -8.13 -13.54
N THR A 29 -6.10 -9.21 -13.59
CA THR A 29 -7.19 -9.38 -14.56
C THR A 29 -8.24 -8.27 -14.44
N ILE A 30 -8.44 -7.71 -13.25
CA ILE A 30 -9.36 -6.57 -13.05
C ILE A 30 -8.83 -5.32 -13.77
N ILE A 31 -7.52 -5.05 -13.66
CA ILE A 31 -6.86 -3.92 -14.32
C ILE A 31 -6.97 -4.09 -15.84
N ASP A 32 -6.67 -5.28 -16.35
CA ASP A 32 -6.71 -5.59 -17.77
C ASP A 32 -8.13 -5.43 -18.33
N TYR A 33 -9.14 -5.94 -17.62
CA TYR A 33 -10.55 -5.80 -17.98
C TYR A 33 -10.98 -4.33 -18.03
N LEU A 34 -10.75 -3.55 -16.96
CA LEU A 34 -11.16 -2.15 -16.91
C LEU A 34 -10.44 -1.29 -17.95
N SER A 35 -9.16 -1.53 -18.16
CA SER A 35 -8.36 -0.84 -19.20
C SER A 35 -8.92 -1.13 -20.59
N TYR A 36 -9.29 -2.39 -20.87
CA TYR A 36 -9.92 -2.76 -22.12
C TYR A 36 -11.30 -2.10 -22.31
N GLN A 37 -12.15 -2.08 -21.27
CA GLN A 37 -13.46 -1.44 -21.34
C GLN A 37 -13.34 0.07 -21.59
N MET A 38 -12.44 0.76 -20.91
CA MET A 38 -12.21 2.20 -21.12
C MET A 38 -11.77 2.50 -22.56
N LYS A 39 -10.91 1.66 -23.14
CA LYS A 39 -10.50 1.77 -24.55
C LYS A 39 -11.69 1.56 -25.50
N LYS A 40 -12.53 0.55 -25.26
CA LYS A 40 -13.74 0.27 -26.05
C LYS A 40 -14.74 1.43 -26.01
N LEU A 41 -14.88 2.06 -24.84
CA LEU A 41 -15.73 3.23 -24.60
C LEU A 41 -15.10 4.55 -25.07
N LYS A 42 -13.87 4.51 -25.62
CA LYS A 42 -13.13 5.68 -26.12
C LYS A 42 -12.94 6.77 -25.04
N VAL A 43 -12.71 6.36 -23.80
CA VAL A 43 -12.30 7.27 -22.72
C VAL A 43 -10.97 7.94 -23.11
N ASN A 44 -10.85 9.25 -22.88
CA ASN A 44 -9.61 9.97 -23.14
C ASN A 44 -8.62 9.74 -21.99
N ILE A 45 -7.71 8.78 -22.15
CA ILE A 45 -6.72 8.42 -21.12
C ILE A 45 -5.43 9.20 -21.37
N LYS A 46 -5.02 10.04 -20.40
CA LYS A 46 -3.74 10.76 -20.40
C LYS A 46 -2.84 10.15 -19.32
N LEU A 47 -1.89 9.31 -19.75
CA LEU A 47 -0.80 8.80 -18.89
C LEU A 47 0.28 9.86 -18.74
N ASN A 48 1.16 9.71 -17.74
CA ASN A 48 2.20 10.70 -17.40
C ASN A 48 1.64 12.11 -17.16
N LYS A 49 0.36 12.19 -16.76
CA LYS A 49 -0.36 13.45 -16.52
C LYS A 49 -0.72 13.54 -15.06
N ASN A 50 0.13 14.21 -14.29
CA ASN A 50 -0.21 14.60 -12.93
C ASN A 50 -1.27 15.71 -12.95
N ALA A 51 -2.34 15.54 -12.16
CA ALA A 51 -3.37 16.56 -11.98
C ALA A 51 -2.85 17.62 -10.99
N THR A 52 -2.79 18.88 -11.42
CA THR A 52 -2.49 20.04 -10.58
C THR A 52 -3.70 20.95 -10.47
N ILE A 53 -3.75 21.78 -9.43
CA ILE A 53 -4.81 22.79 -9.24
C ILE A 53 -5.00 23.61 -10.52
N ASP A 54 -3.92 24.15 -11.07
CA ASP A 54 -3.97 25.00 -12.27
C ASP A 54 -4.51 24.24 -13.47
N SER A 55 -4.10 22.98 -13.65
CA SER A 55 -4.61 22.17 -14.76
C SER A 55 -6.11 21.86 -14.66
N LEU A 56 -6.62 21.70 -13.43
CA LEU A 56 -8.04 21.43 -13.18
C LEU A 56 -8.89 22.69 -13.32
N LEU A 57 -8.40 23.84 -12.85
CA LEU A 57 -9.08 25.13 -13.00
C LEU A 57 -9.16 25.58 -14.47
N ASN A 58 -8.17 25.21 -15.29
CA ASN A 58 -8.09 25.65 -16.68
C ASN A 58 -8.90 24.79 -17.67
N GLU A 59 -9.22 23.53 -17.35
CA GLU A 59 -9.89 22.62 -18.30
C GLU A 59 -11.43 22.61 -18.24
N ASN A 60 -12.07 23.51 -17.44
CA ASN A 60 -13.54 23.69 -17.38
C ASN A 60 -14.35 22.37 -17.33
N PHE A 61 -13.96 21.44 -16.45
CA PHE A 61 -14.71 20.19 -16.27
C PHE A 61 -16.05 20.43 -15.56
N ASP A 62 -17.11 19.78 -16.05
CA ASP A 62 -18.43 19.81 -15.41
C ASP A 62 -18.43 19.10 -14.04
N GLU A 63 -17.68 18.01 -13.92
CA GLU A 63 -17.51 17.22 -12.71
C GLU A 63 -16.06 16.74 -12.59
N ILE A 64 -15.51 16.79 -11.37
CA ILE A 64 -14.15 16.33 -11.07
C ILE A 64 -14.21 15.20 -10.05
N ILE A 65 -13.63 14.06 -10.41
CA ILE A 65 -13.55 12.89 -9.56
C ILE A 65 -12.10 12.69 -9.12
N ILE A 66 -11.85 12.83 -7.83
CA ILE A 66 -10.54 12.59 -7.23
C ILE A 66 -10.50 11.15 -6.72
N ALA A 67 -9.67 10.34 -7.37
CA ALA A 67 -9.41 8.94 -7.06
C ALA A 67 -7.88 8.70 -6.89
N THR A 68 -7.20 9.60 -6.17
CA THR A 68 -5.73 9.62 -6.01
C THR A 68 -5.17 8.52 -5.11
N GLY A 69 -6.04 7.67 -4.57
CA GLY A 69 -5.67 6.48 -3.81
C GLY A 69 -5.10 6.78 -2.42
N ALA A 70 -4.33 5.82 -1.90
CA ALA A 70 -3.62 5.92 -0.63
C ALA A 70 -2.11 5.80 -0.82
N LYS A 71 -1.36 6.31 0.15
CA LYS A 71 0.11 6.23 0.25
C LYS A 71 0.52 5.49 1.53
N PRO A 72 1.75 4.95 1.62
CA PRO A 72 2.25 4.35 2.86
C PRO A 72 2.15 5.34 4.02
N ILE A 73 1.79 4.83 5.20
CA ILE A 73 1.75 5.65 6.43
C ILE A 73 3.16 6.14 6.76
N THR A 74 3.27 7.44 7.02
CA THR A 74 4.50 8.02 7.56
C THR A 74 4.61 7.66 9.03
N VAL A 75 5.66 6.93 9.40
CA VAL A 75 5.91 6.54 10.80
C VAL A 75 6.94 7.50 11.39
N ASP A 76 6.58 8.19 12.46
CA ASP A 76 7.53 8.97 13.26
C ASP A 76 8.27 8.03 14.21
N LEU A 77 9.46 7.60 13.79
CA LEU A 77 10.30 6.67 14.54
C LEU A 77 11.77 7.07 14.43
N PRO A 78 12.53 7.14 15.53
CA PRO A 78 13.95 7.42 15.47
C PRO A 78 14.69 6.40 14.59
N GLY A 79 15.48 6.88 13.63
CA GLY A 79 16.25 6.05 12.70
C GLY A 79 15.49 5.58 11.45
N ILE A 80 14.25 6.05 11.24
CA ILE A 80 13.43 5.70 10.07
C ILE A 80 14.08 6.08 8.73
N ASP A 81 14.89 7.15 8.71
CA ASP A 81 15.60 7.62 7.50
C ASP A 81 16.94 6.91 7.27
N GLY A 82 17.19 5.78 7.95
CA GLY A 82 18.40 4.99 7.78
C GLY A 82 18.51 4.36 6.39
N GLU A 83 19.74 4.21 5.88
CA GLU A 83 20.00 3.55 4.57
C GLU A 83 19.55 2.08 4.53
N ASN A 84 19.39 1.46 5.69
CA ASN A 84 18.88 0.10 5.83
C ASN A 84 17.35 0.03 5.95
N VAL A 85 16.62 1.12 5.71
CA VAL A 85 15.17 1.18 5.83
C VAL A 85 14.53 1.31 4.44
N VAL A 86 13.56 0.44 4.15
CA VAL A 86 12.80 0.45 2.90
C VAL A 86 11.30 0.27 3.17
N LEU A 87 10.45 0.69 2.23
CA LEU A 87 9.00 0.49 2.34
C LEU A 87 8.60 -0.87 1.77
N ALA A 88 7.60 -1.50 2.37
CA ALA A 88 7.07 -2.77 1.87
C ALA A 88 6.54 -2.68 0.42
N VAL A 89 5.93 -1.55 0.06
CA VAL A 89 5.44 -1.29 -1.31
C VAL A 89 6.58 -1.24 -2.33
N ASP A 90 7.73 -0.71 -1.93
CA ASP A 90 8.91 -0.58 -2.78
C ASP A 90 9.53 -1.97 -3.03
N VAL A 91 9.64 -2.78 -1.97
CA VAL A 91 10.12 -4.17 -2.07
C VAL A 91 9.26 -4.99 -3.02
N ILE A 92 7.93 -4.93 -2.86
CA ILE A 92 7.01 -5.66 -3.76
C ILE A 92 7.06 -5.11 -5.19
N ASN A 93 7.33 -3.81 -5.36
CA ASN A 93 7.50 -3.18 -6.67
C ASN A 93 8.89 -3.43 -7.29
N GLY A 94 9.73 -4.25 -6.66
CA GLY A 94 10.99 -4.75 -7.24
C GLY A 94 12.25 -4.07 -6.71
N ILE A 95 12.17 -3.22 -5.68
CA ILE A 95 13.37 -2.74 -4.99
C ILE A 95 13.99 -3.91 -4.23
N GLU A 96 15.23 -4.23 -4.58
CA GLU A 96 15.98 -5.31 -3.93
C GLU A 96 16.37 -4.95 -2.50
N VAL A 97 16.22 -5.92 -1.61
CA VAL A 97 16.66 -5.82 -0.22
C VAL A 97 18.08 -6.36 -0.08
N THR A 98 18.95 -5.56 0.56
CA THR A 98 20.33 -5.93 0.85
C THR A 98 20.43 -6.74 2.15
N GLY A 99 21.50 -7.54 2.27
CA GLY A 99 21.71 -8.43 3.40
C GLY A 99 20.82 -9.67 3.40
N ASP A 100 20.95 -10.48 4.44
CA ASP A 100 20.29 -11.78 4.56
C ASP A 100 19.17 -11.77 5.61
N LYS A 101 19.33 -10.98 6.68
CA LYS A 101 18.34 -10.83 7.75
C LYS A 101 17.46 -9.63 7.48
N VAL A 102 16.17 -9.87 7.26
CA VAL A 102 15.19 -8.81 7.00
C VAL A 102 14.13 -8.77 8.09
N LEU A 103 13.88 -7.60 8.63
CA LEU A 103 12.91 -7.40 9.71
C LEU A 103 11.78 -6.50 9.24
N ILE A 104 10.56 -7.00 9.30
CA ILE A 104 9.36 -6.28 8.87
C ILE A 104 8.66 -5.67 10.07
N VAL A 105 8.42 -4.36 10.01
CA VAL A 105 7.67 -3.61 11.02
C VAL A 105 6.21 -3.49 10.56
N GLY A 106 5.32 -4.27 11.19
CA GLY A 106 3.90 -4.36 10.87
C GLY A 106 3.52 -5.76 10.42
N GLY A 107 2.66 -6.43 11.18
CA GLY A 107 2.19 -7.79 10.94
C GLY A 107 0.82 -7.88 10.28
N GLY A 108 0.36 -6.82 9.61
CA GLY A 108 -0.86 -6.84 8.79
C GLY A 108 -0.68 -7.59 7.46
N MET A 109 -1.68 -7.52 6.59
CA MET A 109 -1.66 -8.13 5.25
C MET A 109 -0.40 -7.79 4.46
N ILE A 110 -0.07 -6.49 4.37
CA ILE A 110 1.09 -6.00 3.60
C ILE A 110 2.38 -6.62 4.13
N GLY A 111 2.60 -6.57 5.46
CA GLY A 111 3.81 -7.13 6.06
C GLY A 111 3.90 -8.65 5.92
N CYS A 112 2.78 -9.36 6.04
CA CYS A 112 2.74 -10.81 5.83
C CYS A 112 3.10 -11.19 4.38
N GLU A 113 2.58 -10.45 3.39
CA GLU A 113 2.85 -10.68 1.97
C GLU A 113 4.29 -10.33 1.60
N THR A 114 4.81 -9.22 2.10
CA THR A 114 6.21 -8.85 1.91
C THR A 114 7.14 -9.85 2.60
N ALA A 115 6.76 -10.39 3.76
CA ALA A 115 7.54 -11.44 4.41
C ALA A 115 7.59 -12.72 3.58
N GLU A 116 6.44 -13.17 3.07
CA GLU A 116 6.36 -14.33 2.20
C GLU A 116 7.17 -14.14 0.91
N PHE A 117 7.07 -12.95 0.30
CA PHE A 117 7.83 -12.58 -0.89
C PHE A 117 9.35 -12.69 -0.66
N LEU A 118 9.87 -12.05 0.39
CA LEU A 118 11.29 -12.07 0.70
C LEU A 118 11.78 -13.45 1.16
N ALA A 119 10.96 -14.19 1.92
CA ALA A 119 11.30 -15.56 2.31
C ALA A 119 11.38 -16.49 1.08
N SER A 120 10.51 -16.29 0.08
CA SER A 120 10.58 -17.04 -1.18
C SER A 120 11.85 -16.77 -2.00
N GLN A 121 12.53 -15.63 -1.74
CA GLN A 121 13.83 -15.26 -2.29
C GLN A 121 15.01 -15.75 -1.43
N GLY A 122 14.75 -16.53 -0.38
CA GLY A 122 15.77 -17.11 0.50
C GLY A 122 16.24 -16.21 1.64
N LYS A 123 15.58 -15.07 1.88
CA LYS A 123 15.90 -14.19 3.01
C LYS A 123 15.43 -14.79 4.34
N LYS A 124 16.16 -14.49 5.42
CA LYS A 124 15.74 -14.81 6.80
C LYS A 124 14.86 -13.68 7.31
N VAL A 125 13.57 -13.92 7.38
CA VAL A 125 12.59 -12.86 7.67
C VAL A 125 12.01 -13.00 9.08
N SER A 126 11.91 -11.86 9.76
CA SER A 126 11.20 -11.71 11.02
C SER A 126 10.12 -10.62 10.89
N ILE A 127 9.00 -10.75 11.63
CA ILE A 127 7.91 -9.75 11.66
C ILE A 127 7.73 -9.25 13.09
N ILE A 128 7.73 -7.93 13.27
CA ILE A 128 7.33 -7.25 14.51
C ILE A 128 5.89 -6.76 14.36
N GLU A 129 5.06 -7.06 15.35
CA GLU A 129 3.68 -6.60 15.43
C GLU A 129 3.38 -6.10 16.85
N MET A 130 2.88 -4.87 16.94
CA MET A 130 2.51 -4.26 18.22
C MET A 130 1.28 -4.93 18.84
N LEU A 131 0.42 -5.52 18.03
CA LEU A 131 -0.78 -6.22 18.46
C LEU A 131 -0.47 -7.66 18.92
N PRO A 132 -1.36 -8.28 19.73
CA PRO A 132 -1.14 -9.65 20.22
C PRO A 132 -1.15 -10.74 19.14
N LYS A 133 -1.59 -10.43 17.92
CA LYS A 133 -1.70 -11.38 16.82
C LYS A 133 -1.32 -10.69 15.52
N ILE A 134 -0.63 -11.42 14.66
CA ILE A 134 -0.42 -11.06 13.26
C ILE A 134 -1.68 -11.33 12.41
N ALA A 135 -1.69 -10.76 11.22
CA ALA A 135 -2.70 -10.94 10.19
C ALA A 135 -4.12 -10.62 10.69
N ARG A 136 -4.27 -9.63 11.58
CA ARG A 136 -5.57 -9.27 12.17
C ARG A 136 -6.51 -8.57 11.21
N ASP A 137 -5.96 -7.88 10.23
CA ASP A 137 -6.71 -7.18 9.19
C ASP A 137 -7.11 -8.13 8.03
N ILE A 138 -6.57 -9.35 8.01
CA ILE A 138 -6.89 -10.37 7.00
C ILE A 138 -8.22 -11.04 7.32
N GLY A 139 -9.08 -11.19 6.30
CA GLY A 139 -10.38 -11.86 6.42
C GLY A 139 -10.25 -13.30 6.95
N PRO A 140 -11.23 -13.81 7.71
CA PRO A 140 -11.10 -15.09 8.41
C PRO A 140 -10.89 -16.28 7.47
N THR A 141 -11.48 -16.24 6.27
CA THR A 141 -11.39 -17.30 5.25
C THR A 141 -10.02 -17.40 4.59
N THR A 142 -9.24 -16.31 4.58
CA THR A 142 -7.90 -16.27 3.98
C THR A 142 -6.80 -16.27 5.04
N ARG A 143 -7.08 -15.76 6.24
CA ARG A 143 -6.11 -15.62 7.34
C ARG A 143 -5.39 -16.92 7.67
N TRP A 144 -6.13 -18.02 7.81
CA TRP A 144 -5.52 -19.33 8.15
C TRP A 144 -4.49 -19.75 7.10
N SER A 145 -4.77 -19.50 5.82
CA SER A 145 -3.86 -19.85 4.71
C SER A 145 -2.57 -19.02 4.77
N VAL A 146 -2.68 -17.72 5.05
CA VAL A 146 -1.53 -16.81 5.18
C VAL A 146 -0.66 -17.25 6.37
N THR A 147 -1.28 -17.49 7.52
CA THR A 147 -0.54 -17.94 8.72
C THR A 147 0.13 -19.30 8.53
N MET A 148 -0.50 -20.20 7.78
CA MET A 148 0.11 -21.50 7.44
C MET A 148 1.35 -21.33 6.57
N ARG A 149 1.30 -20.43 5.58
CA ARG A 149 2.45 -20.15 4.71
C ARG A 149 3.58 -19.46 5.47
N ILE A 150 3.27 -18.51 6.34
CA ILE A 150 4.25 -17.88 7.24
C ILE A 150 5.01 -18.92 8.06
N ASN A 151 4.27 -19.85 8.69
CA ASN A 151 4.89 -20.94 9.46
C ASN A 151 5.71 -21.88 8.57
N ARG A 152 5.24 -22.20 7.36
CA ARG A 152 5.95 -23.07 6.41
C ARG A 152 7.28 -22.47 5.96
N TRP A 153 7.34 -21.15 5.78
CA TRP A 153 8.56 -20.43 5.43
C TRP A 153 9.52 -20.24 6.61
N GLY A 154 9.10 -20.57 7.84
CA GLY A 154 9.93 -20.40 9.03
C GLY A 154 10.14 -18.93 9.42
N ILE A 155 9.21 -18.05 9.04
CA ILE A 155 9.26 -16.63 9.38
C ILE A 155 9.10 -16.47 10.90
N ILE A 156 10.01 -15.73 11.54
CA ILE A 156 10.00 -15.52 13.00
C ILE A 156 9.02 -14.40 13.32
N LEU A 157 8.21 -14.58 14.37
CA LEU A 157 7.16 -13.64 14.74
C LEU A 157 7.42 -13.04 16.13
N HIS A 158 7.33 -11.73 16.22
CA HIS A 158 7.42 -10.94 17.46
C HIS A 158 6.10 -10.16 17.67
N PRO A 159 5.01 -10.84 18.08
CA PRO A 159 3.76 -10.15 18.45
C PRO A 159 3.91 -9.39 19.78
N SER A 160 2.95 -8.52 20.09
CA SER A 160 2.95 -7.67 21.29
C SER A 160 4.26 -6.89 21.50
N SER A 161 4.96 -6.54 20.42
CA SER A 161 6.28 -5.93 20.46
C SER A 161 6.22 -4.56 19.82
N LYS A 162 6.54 -3.51 20.60
CA LYS A 162 6.50 -2.12 20.14
C LYS A 162 7.88 -1.70 19.67
N VAL A 163 7.98 -1.10 18.49
CA VAL A 163 9.26 -0.56 18.01
C VAL A 163 9.56 0.77 18.68
N ILE A 164 10.78 0.92 19.23
CA ILE A 164 11.25 2.14 19.91
C ILE A 164 12.18 2.94 19.00
N ARG A 165 13.13 2.29 18.31
CA ARG A 165 14.00 2.92 17.32
C ARG A 165 14.57 1.91 16.34
N ILE A 166 14.92 2.41 15.15
CA ILE A 166 15.71 1.68 14.16
C ILE A 166 17.17 2.09 14.32
N THR A 167 18.06 1.11 14.26
CA THR A 167 19.51 1.28 14.31
C THR A 167 20.14 0.70 13.05
N LYS A 168 21.44 0.93 12.87
CA LYS A 168 22.20 0.35 11.75
C LYS A 168 22.29 -1.17 11.79
N ASN A 169 22.14 -1.77 12.97
CA ASN A 169 22.33 -3.21 13.17
C ASN A 169 21.01 -3.97 13.36
N GLY A 170 19.87 -3.27 13.33
CA GLY A 170 18.57 -3.86 13.61
C GLY A 170 17.59 -2.90 14.27
N VAL A 171 16.59 -3.44 14.97
CA VAL A 171 15.49 -2.66 15.55
C VAL A 171 15.37 -2.95 17.03
N GLU A 172 15.29 -1.89 17.82
CA GLU A 172 15.00 -2.01 19.24
C GLU A 172 13.49 -2.04 19.47
N ILE A 173 13.07 -3.09 20.18
CA ILE A 173 11.69 -3.31 20.56
C ILE A 173 11.53 -3.28 22.07
N GLU A 174 10.36 -2.86 22.50
CA GLU A 174 9.87 -3.01 23.86
C GLU A 174 8.85 -4.14 23.88
N ARG A 175 9.10 -5.17 24.69
CA ARG A 175 8.18 -6.28 24.93
C ARG A 175 8.08 -6.53 26.43
N GLU A 176 6.85 -6.44 26.96
CA GLU A 176 6.58 -6.66 28.40
C GLU A 176 7.39 -5.74 29.35
N GLY A 177 7.86 -4.59 28.85
CA GLY A 177 8.69 -3.64 29.61
C GLY A 177 10.20 -3.85 29.47
N ASP A 178 10.63 -4.92 28.81
CA ASP A 178 12.04 -5.17 28.49
C ASP A 178 12.38 -4.65 27.10
N LEU A 179 13.57 -4.04 26.98
CA LEU A 179 14.14 -3.60 25.71
C LEU A 179 15.01 -4.71 25.12
N GLU A 180 14.70 -5.11 23.89
CA GLU A 180 15.42 -6.14 23.13
C GLU A 180 15.85 -5.57 21.77
N LEU A 181 17.08 -5.87 21.34
CA LEU A 181 17.54 -5.55 19.99
C LEU A 181 17.37 -6.78 19.09
N ILE A 182 16.56 -6.64 18.04
CA ILE A 182 16.43 -7.65 17.01
C ILE A 182 17.35 -7.29 15.85
N GLU A 183 18.38 -8.10 15.64
CA GLU A 183 19.35 -7.90 14.56
C GLU A 183 18.71 -8.04 13.18
N ALA A 184 18.98 -7.07 12.31
CA ALA A 184 18.54 -7.09 10.92
C ALA A 184 19.48 -6.27 10.05
N ASP A 185 19.74 -6.77 8.85
CA ASP A 185 20.52 -6.05 7.84
C ASP A 185 19.65 -5.00 7.15
N THR A 186 18.38 -5.33 6.90
CA THR A 186 17.38 -4.41 6.33
C THR A 186 16.09 -4.42 7.16
N VAL A 187 15.50 -3.25 7.33
CA VAL A 187 14.22 -3.02 7.99
C VAL A 187 13.19 -2.61 6.95
N VAL A 188 12.08 -3.35 6.88
CA VAL A 188 10.98 -3.08 5.94
C VAL A 188 9.80 -2.51 6.71
N ILE A 189 9.35 -1.31 6.32
CA ILE A 189 8.21 -0.64 6.96
C ILE A 189 6.91 -1.05 6.26
N ALA A 190 6.02 -1.69 7.02
CA ALA A 190 4.72 -2.19 6.58
C ALA A 190 3.60 -1.70 7.51
N ALA A 191 3.64 -0.41 7.89
CA ALA A 191 2.72 0.19 8.86
C ALA A 191 1.27 0.37 8.37
N GLY A 192 1.01 0.12 7.08
CA GLY A 192 -0.29 0.33 6.46
C GLY A 192 -0.30 1.52 5.50
N MET A 193 -1.51 1.91 5.08
CA MET A 193 -1.72 2.95 4.07
C MET A 193 -2.67 4.02 4.62
N GLU A 194 -2.44 5.28 4.24
CA GLU A 194 -3.29 6.43 4.55
C GLU A 194 -3.78 7.13 3.29
N SER A 195 -4.94 7.79 3.36
CA SER A 195 -5.56 8.45 2.21
C SER A 195 -4.66 9.57 1.65
N ASN A 196 -4.48 9.61 0.34
CA ASN A 196 -3.73 10.68 -0.31
C ASN A 196 -4.64 11.89 -0.61
N ASN A 197 -4.74 12.78 0.38
CA ASN A 197 -5.70 13.90 0.39
C ASN A 197 -5.05 15.25 0.07
N GLU A 198 -3.81 15.28 -0.41
CA GLU A 198 -3.07 16.53 -0.66
C GLU A 198 -3.79 17.40 -1.69
N LEU A 199 -4.14 16.82 -2.84
CA LEU A 199 -4.88 17.50 -3.89
C LEU A 199 -6.29 17.91 -3.43
N VAL A 200 -6.97 17.05 -2.66
CA VAL A 200 -8.29 17.33 -2.10
C VAL A 200 -8.23 18.57 -1.20
N ASN A 201 -7.28 18.62 -0.27
CA ASN A 201 -7.12 19.72 0.67
C ASN A 201 -6.80 21.05 -0.04
N GLN A 202 -6.02 21.00 -1.11
CA GLN A 202 -5.68 22.17 -1.91
C GLN A 202 -6.84 22.72 -2.76
N LEU A 203 -7.79 21.85 -3.13
CA LEU A 203 -8.96 22.21 -3.93
C LEU A 203 -10.18 22.60 -3.10
N LYS A 204 -10.19 22.28 -1.79
CA LYS A 204 -11.25 22.70 -0.87
C LYS A 204 -11.47 24.21 -0.96
N GLY A 205 -12.69 24.62 -1.29
CA GLY A 205 -13.10 26.02 -1.40
C GLY A 205 -12.77 26.70 -2.75
N LYS A 206 -12.11 26.01 -3.69
CA LYS A 206 -11.83 26.56 -5.04
C LYS A 206 -12.81 26.09 -6.10
N LEU A 207 -13.36 24.88 -5.94
CA LEU A 207 -14.29 24.24 -6.86
C LEU A 207 -15.41 23.56 -6.08
N SER A 208 -16.64 23.64 -6.58
CA SER A 208 -17.84 23.08 -5.94
C SER A 208 -18.22 21.69 -6.48
N ASN A 209 -17.69 21.31 -7.64
CA ASN A 209 -18.02 20.08 -8.38
C ASN A 209 -16.95 18.98 -8.19
N ILE A 210 -16.53 18.75 -6.95
CA ILE A 210 -15.52 17.75 -6.60
C ILE A 210 -16.15 16.59 -5.85
N HIS A 211 -15.88 15.38 -6.34
CA HIS A 211 -16.20 14.13 -5.67
C HIS A 211 -14.90 13.41 -5.31
N VAL A 212 -14.79 12.90 -4.09
CA VAL A 212 -13.62 12.12 -3.65
C VAL A 212 -14.08 10.69 -3.42
N ILE A 213 -13.43 9.73 -4.07
CA ILE A 213 -13.80 8.31 -4.01
C ILE A 213 -12.61 7.41 -3.69
N GLY A 214 -12.91 6.18 -3.28
CA GLY A 214 -11.95 5.13 -3.01
C GLY A 214 -11.00 5.48 -1.87
N ASP A 215 -9.76 5.01 -1.98
CA ASP A 215 -8.77 5.16 -0.92
C ASP A 215 -8.36 6.63 -0.67
N SER A 216 -8.59 7.53 -1.63
CA SER A 216 -8.41 8.97 -1.41
C SER A 216 -9.51 9.62 -0.57
N SER A 217 -10.65 8.95 -0.37
CA SER A 217 -11.61 9.36 0.66
C SER A 217 -11.22 8.71 1.99
N GLN A 218 -11.14 7.38 1.98
CA GLN A 218 -10.78 6.58 3.13
C GLN A 218 -10.05 5.32 2.68
N ALA A 219 -8.80 5.16 3.08
CA ALA A 219 -8.00 3.97 2.81
C ALA A 219 -8.70 2.69 3.33
N ARG A 220 -9.13 1.82 2.40
CA ARG A 220 -9.87 0.58 2.67
C ARG A 220 -9.41 -0.53 1.72
N ARG A 221 -10.34 -1.38 1.26
CA ARG A 221 -10.07 -2.53 0.39
C ARG A 221 -10.43 -2.19 -1.04
N MET A 222 -9.85 -2.95 -1.98
CA MET A 222 -10.15 -2.82 -3.41
C MET A 222 -11.65 -2.85 -3.73
N LEU A 223 -12.44 -3.71 -3.05
CA LEU A 223 -13.87 -3.83 -3.29
C LEU A 223 -14.62 -2.53 -2.98
N ASP A 224 -14.23 -1.83 -1.90
CA ASP A 224 -14.79 -0.52 -1.55
C ASP A 224 -14.53 0.50 -2.66
N ALA A 225 -13.29 0.57 -3.15
CA ALA A 225 -12.91 1.50 -4.20
C ALA A 225 -13.69 1.25 -5.52
N ILE A 226 -13.87 -0.03 -5.90
CA ILE A 226 -14.67 -0.40 -7.07
C ILE A 226 -16.14 -0.03 -6.87
N HIS A 227 -16.71 -0.32 -5.70
CA HIS A 227 -18.11 -0.02 -5.40
C HIS A 227 -18.39 1.49 -5.41
N GLU A 228 -17.50 2.30 -4.85
CA GLU A 228 -17.66 3.76 -4.85
C GLU A 228 -17.55 4.36 -6.25
N GLY A 229 -16.59 3.88 -7.05
CA GLY A 229 -16.49 4.29 -8.46
C GLY A 229 -17.76 3.93 -9.25
N TYR A 230 -18.30 2.74 -9.04
CA TYR A 230 -19.54 2.31 -9.67
C TYR A 230 -20.77 3.10 -9.19
N ALA A 231 -20.88 3.37 -7.89
CA ALA A 231 -22.00 4.11 -7.31
C ALA A 231 -22.00 5.58 -7.74
N LEU A 232 -20.84 6.23 -7.83
CA LEU A 232 -20.72 7.60 -8.34
C LEU A 232 -21.01 7.64 -9.84
N GLY A 233 -20.45 6.71 -10.61
CA GLY A 233 -20.65 6.64 -12.06
C GLY A 233 -22.10 6.40 -12.50
N GLN A 234 -22.99 5.94 -11.61
CA GLN A 234 -24.43 5.85 -11.87
C GLN A 234 -25.19 7.14 -11.59
N LYS A 235 -24.64 8.03 -10.77
CA LYS A 235 -25.30 9.28 -10.35
C LYS A 235 -25.05 10.43 -11.31
N ILE A 236 -23.93 10.38 -12.04
CA ILE A 236 -23.48 11.38 -13.02
C ILE A 236 -23.75 10.91 -14.45
#